data_AF-A0A354J530-F1
#
_entry.id   AF-A0A354J530-F1
#
_cell.length_a   1.000
_cell.length_b   1.000
_cell.length_c   1.000
_cell.angle_alpha   90.00
_cell.angle_beta   90.00
_cell.angle_gamma   90.00
#
_symmetry.space_group_name_H-M   'P 1'
#
loop_
_entity.id
_entity.type
_entity.pdbx_description
1 polymer ?
#
loop_
_entity_poly.entity_id
_entity_poly.type
_entity_poly.pdbx_seq_one_letter_code
_entity_poly.pdbx_strand_id
1 'polypeptide(L)'
;MTKRGIRIKRCGLCDRYFVLADKRKRDYCDRIYKGKRTCKQIGAKQKFNQSVEQDSFLQEFQRIYNRMYSRYYRMDAWDSDRQTNKMTEEQFKAWISAASKARQEYKAGVISGRELLKRIDRSKNP
;
A
#
# COMPACT_ATOMS: atom_id res chain seq x y z
N MET A 1 -2.94 40.05 2.25
CA MET A 1 -3.86 39.34 1.33
C MET A 1 -3.48 39.68 -0.11
N THR A 2 -3.01 38.73 -0.92
CA THR A 2 -2.63 38.96 -2.32
C THR A 2 -3.82 38.77 -3.27
N LYS A 3 -4.06 39.80 -4.09
CA LYS A 3 -5.28 40.15 -4.86
C LYS A 3 -5.82 39.12 -5.90
N ARG A 4 -5.40 37.84 -5.92
CA ARG A 4 -5.80 36.85 -6.96
C ARG A 4 -6.11 35.42 -6.47
N GLY A 5 -6.26 35.19 -5.16
CA GLY A 5 -6.59 33.84 -4.65
C GLY A 5 -5.47 32.79 -4.84
N ILE A 6 -4.26 33.24 -5.22
CA ILE A 6 -3.06 32.41 -5.36
C ILE A 6 -2.68 31.91 -3.97
N ARG A 7 -2.71 30.59 -3.78
CA ARG A 7 -2.32 29.94 -2.52
C ARG A 7 -0.89 29.44 -2.64
N ILE A 8 -0.03 29.90 -1.75
CA ILE A 8 1.36 29.45 -1.64
C ILE A 8 1.44 28.48 -0.46
N LYS A 9 2.10 27.33 -0.66
CA LYS A 9 2.30 26.32 0.38
C LYS A 9 3.77 25.88 0.42
N ARG A 10 4.23 25.42 1.57
CA ARG A 10 5.54 24.79 1.72
C ARG A 10 5.48 23.31 1.31
N CYS A 11 6.41 22.85 0.48
CA CYS A 11 6.48 21.46 0.05
C CYS A 11 6.93 20.56 1.22
N GLY A 12 6.16 19.54 1.57
CA GLY A 12 6.51 18.61 2.67
C GLY A 12 7.64 17.62 2.37
N LEU A 13 8.40 17.81 1.29
CA LEU A 13 9.58 16.97 0.96
C LEU A 13 10.85 17.80 0.80
N CYS A 14 10.83 18.86 0.00
CA CYS A 14 12.01 19.68 -0.28
C CYS A 14 12.00 21.04 0.42
N ASP A 15 10.99 21.28 1.26
CA ASP A 15 10.78 22.50 2.08
C ASP A 15 10.69 23.82 1.34
N ARG A 16 10.77 23.83 0.01
CA ARG A 16 10.61 25.01 -0.83
C ARG A 16 9.13 25.36 -0.99
N TYR A 17 8.82 26.65 -1.01
CA TYR A 17 7.48 27.14 -1.30
C TYR A 17 7.07 26.86 -2.75
N PHE A 18 5.79 26.58 -2.99
CA PHE A 18 5.23 26.37 -4.32
C PHE A 18 3.81 26.93 -4.41
N VAL A 19 3.40 27.29 -5.62
CA VAL A 19 2.07 27.83 -5.90
C VAL A 19 1.10 26.67 -6.17
N LEU A 20 -0.06 26.73 -5.53
CA LEU A 20 -1.20 25.90 -5.87
C LEU A 20 -1.94 26.55 -7.03
N ALA A 21 -1.83 25.93 -8.21
CA ALA A 21 -2.55 26.36 -9.41
C ALA A 21 -4.05 26.04 -9.35
N ASP A 22 -4.47 25.16 -8.44
CA ASP A 22 -5.85 24.71 -8.28
C ASP A 22 -6.29 24.78 -6.81
N LYS A 23 -7.59 24.55 -6.56
CA LYS A 23 -8.15 24.49 -5.19
C LYS A 23 -7.86 23.14 -4.48
N ARG A 24 -7.12 22.21 -5.09
CA ARG A 24 -6.87 20.88 -4.52
C ARG A 24 -5.85 20.99 -3.38
N LYS A 25 -6.03 20.15 -2.36
CA LYS A 25 -5.09 20.05 -1.24
C LYS A 25 -3.87 19.23 -1.68
N ARG A 26 -2.85 19.90 -2.23
CA ARG A 26 -1.55 19.27 -2.54
C ARG A 26 -0.56 19.52 -1.40
N ASP A 27 0.22 18.51 -1.04
CA ASP A 27 1.25 18.59 0.01
C ASP A 27 2.68 18.75 -0.54
N TYR A 28 2.86 18.44 -1.83
CA TYR A 28 4.18 18.37 -2.48
C TYR A 28 4.17 19.14 -3.80
N CYS A 29 5.33 19.70 -4.16
CA CYS A 29 5.54 20.39 -5.44
C CYS A 29 5.87 19.41 -6.59
N ASP A 30 5.86 19.88 -7.83
CA ASP A 30 6.16 19.06 -9.01
C ASP A 30 7.64 19.08 -9.44
N ARG A 31 8.53 19.70 -8.65
CA ARG A 31 9.98 19.74 -8.96
C ARG A 31 10.61 18.36 -8.88
N ILE A 32 11.58 18.11 -9.76
CA ILE A 32 12.48 16.95 -9.68
C ILE A 32 13.24 17.00 -8.34
N TYR A 33 13.34 15.86 -7.67
CA TYR A 33 14.00 15.74 -6.36
C TYR A 33 15.09 14.68 -6.34
N LYS A 34 14.83 13.47 -6.86
CA LYS A 34 15.83 12.39 -6.91
C LYS A 34 15.73 11.63 -8.23
N GLY A 35 16.82 11.64 -9.00
CA GLY A 35 16.85 11.09 -10.36
C GLY A 35 15.79 11.77 -11.25
N LYS A 36 14.98 10.98 -11.95
CA LYS A 36 13.88 11.47 -12.80
C LYS A 36 12.54 11.64 -12.05
N ARG A 37 12.52 11.53 -10.71
CA ARG A 37 11.28 11.57 -9.92
C ARG A 37 11.04 12.91 -9.24
N THR A 38 9.79 13.32 -9.19
CA THR A 38 9.35 14.60 -8.60
C THR A 38 9.06 14.50 -7.10
N CYS A 39 9.03 15.65 -6.41
CA CYS A 39 8.65 15.71 -4.99
C CYS A 39 7.25 15.13 -4.76
N LYS A 40 6.34 15.34 -5.70
CA LYS A 40 4.99 14.74 -5.68
C LYS A 40 5.03 13.21 -5.71
N GLN A 41 5.82 12.61 -6.61
CA GLN A 41 5.91 11.15 -6.71
C GLN A 41 6.59 10.53 -5.49
N ILE A 42 7.68 11.14 -5.02
CA ILE A 42 8.46 10.63 -3.88
C ILE A 42 7.72 10.88 -2.56
N GLY A 43 7.19 12.09 -2.37
CA GLY A 43 6.46 12.48 -1.15
C GLY A 43 5.20 11.66 -0.96
N ALA A 44 4.42 11.42 -2.04
CA ALA A 44 3.26 10.53 -1.97
C ALA A 44 3.66 9.11 -1.56
N LYS A 45 4.76 8.58 -2.11
CA LYS A 45 5.28 7.25 -1.75
C LYS A 45 5.79 7.20 -0.30
N GLN A 46 6.50 8.23 0.17
CA GLN A 46 6.97 8.30 1.57
C GLN A 46 5.82 8.41 2.55
N LYS A 47 4.84 9.28 2.29
CA LYS A 47 3.64 9.41 3.13
C LYS A 47 2.86 8.10 3.19
N PHE A 48 2.76 7.42 2.05
CA PHE A 48 2.18 6.09 1.98
C PHE A 48 2.97 5.07 2.83
N ASN A 49 4.29 5.01 2.67
CA ASN A 49 5.15 4.10 3.44
C ASN A 49 5.10 4.41 4.95
N GLN A 50 5.16 5.68 5.35
CA GLN A 50 5.01 6.09 6.75
C GLN A 50 3.63 5.74 7.30
N SER A 51 2.56 5.92 6.53
CA SER A 51 1.22 5.50 6.96
C SER A 51 1.10 3.99 7.14
N VAL A 52 1.86 3.19 6.37
CA VAL A 52 1.93 1.74 6.52
C VAL A 52 2.82 1.34 7.70
N GLU A 53 3.93 2.06 7.92
CA GLU A 53 4.88 1.80 9.00
C GLU A 53 4.31 2.18 10.37
N GLN A 54 3.43 3.18 10.42
CA GLN A 54 2.69 3.59 11.61
C GLN A 54 1.44 2.72 11.84
N ASP A 55 1.11 1.82 10.91
CA ASP A 55 -0.11 1.00 10.94
C ASP A 55 0.25 -0.47 11.08
N SER A 56 0.19 -0.94 12.32
CA SER A 56 0.48 -2.33 12.69
C SER A 56 -0.41 -3.34 11.96
N PHE A 57 -1.63 -2.96 11.53
CA PHE A 57 -2.51 -3.84 10.76
C PHE A 57 -2.06 -3.99 9.31
N LEU A 58 -1.55 -2.92 8.69
CA LEU A 58 -0.98 -2.99 7.34
C LEU A 58 0.37 -3.72 7.33
N GLN A 59 1.16 -3.61 8.38
CA GLN A 59 2.36 -4.42 8.56
C GLN A 59 2.02 -5.91 8.65
N GLU A 60 1.05 -6.26 9.48
CA GLU A 60 0.60 -7.65 9.65
C GLU A 60 -0.03 -8.21 8.36
N PHE A 61 -0.80 -7.39 7.63
CA PHE A 61 -1.28 -7.73 6.29
C PHE A 61 -0.12 -8.10 5.36
N GLN A 62 0.94 -7.29 5.32
CA GLN A 62 2.09 -7.53 4.45
C GLN A 62 2.82 -8.82 4.83
N ARG A 63 2.93 -9.10 6.13
CA ARG A 63 3.50 -10.35 6.65
C ARG A 63 2.73 -11.57 6.15
N ILE A 64 1.40 -11.51 6.19
CA ILE A 64 0.51 -12.58 5.71
C ILE A 64 0.60 -12.71 4.19
N TYR A 65 0.61 -11.60 3.45
CA TYR A 65 0.80 -11.59 1.99
C TYR A 65 2.09 -12.29 1.57
N ASN A 66 3.22 -11.94 2.19
CA ASN A 66 4.51 -12.55 1.87
C ASN A 66 4.48 -14.06 2.14
N ARG A 67 3.85 -14.50 3.23
CA ARG A 67 3.68 -15.93 3.56
C ARG A 67 2.89 -16.66 2.47
N MET A 68 1.79 -16.10 2.00
CA MET A 68 0.94 -16.72 0.98
C MET A 68 1.63 -16.72 -0.40
N TYR A 69 2.34 -15.66 -0.73
CA TYR A 69 3.16 -15.56 -1.93
C TYR A 69 4.27 -16.63 -1.93
N SER A 70 4.97 -16.83 -0.81
CA SER A 70 5.97 -17.88 -0.68
C SER A 70 5.39 -19.29 -0.81
N ARG A 71 4.16 -19.54 -0.32
CA ARG A 71 3.47 -20.83 -0.53
C ARG A 71 3.17 -21.09 -2.00
N TYR A 72 2.77 -20.06 -2.74
CA TYR A 72 2.50 -20.18 -4.18
C TYR A 72 3.78 -20.46 -4.99
N TYR A 73 4.86 -19.72 -4.71
CA TYR A 73 6.15 -19.84 -5.43
C TYR A 73 7.08 -20.96 -4.93
N ARG A 74 6.58 -21.91 -4.12
CA ARG A 74 7.40 -23.02 -3.63
C ARG A 74 7.77 -23.99 -4.76
N MET A 75 9.08 -24.20 -4.92
CA MET A 75 9.65 -25.09 -5.94
C MET A 75 9.84 -26.53 -5.46
N ASP A 76 10.01 -26.74 -4.15
CA ASP A 76 10.23 -28.05 -3.49
C ASP A 76 9.06 -29.05 -3.60
N ALA A 77 7.90 -28.57 -4.05
CA ALA A 77 6.67 -29.34 -4.18
C ALA A 77 6.34 -29.76 -5.62
N TRP A 78 7.21 -29.48 -6.61
CA TRP A 78 6.95 -29.87 -8.00
C TRP A 78 7.29 -31.34 -8.27
N ASP A 79 8.22 -31.92 -7.50
CA ASP A 79 8.84 -33.22 -7.79
C ASP A 79 9.01 -34.11 -6.53
N SER A 80 8.23 -33.84 -5.48
CA SER A 80 8.25 -34.63 -4.25
C SER A 80 6.87 -35.19 -3.91
N ASP A 81 6.83 -36.47 -3.53
CA ASP A 81 5.64 -37.19 -3.02
C ASP A 81 5.18 -36.68 -1.63
N ARG A 82 5.77 -35.57 -1.17
CA ARG A 82 5.56 -35.01 0.15
C ARG A 82 4.40 -34.04 0.10
N GLN A 83 3.36 -34.27 0.91
CA GLN A 83 2.32 -33.26 1.11
C GLN A 83 2.96 -31.95 1.59
N THR A 84 2.86 -30.91 0.77
CA THR A 84 3.31 -29.56 1.09
C THR A 84 2.12 -28.63 1.24
N ASN A 85 2.32 -27.48 1.88
CA ASN A 85 1.31 -26.41 1.91
C ASN A 85 1.38 -25.50 0.67
N LYS A 86 1.95 -25.98 -0.45
CA LYS A 86 1.99 -25.24 -1.72
C LYS A 86 0.57 -24.89 -2.14
N MET A 87 0.41 -23.67 -2.62
CA MET A 87 -0.87 -23.18 -3.07
C MET A 87 -0.94 -23.24 -4.59
N THR A 88 -2.06 -23.71 -5.13
CA THR A 88 -2.33 -23.66 -6.57
C THR A 88 -2.48 -22.21 -7.05
N GLU A 89 -2.39 -22.00 -8.36
CA GLU A 89 -2.59 -20.67 -8.94
C GLU A 89 -4.01 -20.16 -8.68
N GLU A 90 -5.01 -21.03 -8.79
CA GLU A 90 -6.42 -20.72 -8.55
C GLU A 90 -6.66 -20.29 -7.11
N GLN A 91 -6.12 -21.05 -6.14
CA GLN A 91 -6.20 -20.71 -4.72
C GLN A 91 -5.49 -19.38 -4.43
N PHE A 92 -4.31 -19.14 -5.02
CA PHE A 92 -3.60 -17.86 -4.85
C PHE A 92 -4.39 -16.68 -5.43
N LYS A 93 -4.96 -16.82 -6.63
CA LYS A 93 -5.78 -15.79 -7.29
C LYS A 93 -7.04 -15.46 -6.49
N ALA A 94 -7.76 -16.48 -6.02
CA ALA A 94 -8.94 -16.29 -5.18
C ALA A 94 -8.57 -15.57 -3.88
N TRP A 95 -7.49 -16.01 -3.23
CA TRP A 95 -6.98 -15.40 -2.01
C TRP A 95 -6.59 -13.93 -2.20
N ILE A 96 -5.78 -13.61 -3.22
CA ILE A 96 -5.27 -12.25 -3.41
C ILE A 96 -6.37 -11.27 -3.81
N SER A 97 -7.39 -11.72 -4.54
CA SER A 97 -8.57 -10.92 -4.85
C SER A 97 -9.30 -10.49 -3.56
N ALA A 98 -9.60 -11.45 -2.69
CA ALA A 98 -10.26 -11.18 -1.41
C ALA A 98 -9.41 -10.31 -0.47
N ALA A 99 -8.10 -10.61 -0.36
CA ALA A 99 -7.17 -9.85 0.48
C ALA A 99 -7.00 -8.41 0.00
N SER A 100 -6.93 -8.20 -1.32
CA SER A 100 -6.83 -6.86 -1.93
C SER A 100 -8.08 -6.03 -1.66
N LYS A 101 -9.27 -6.63 -1.77
CA LYS A 101 -10.54 -5.97 -1.45
C LYS A 101 -10.60 -5.55 0.02
N ALA A 102 -10.28 -6.45 0.95
CA ALA A 102 -10.27 -6.14 2.38
C ALA A 102 -9.30 -4.99 2.71
N ARG A 103 -8.12 -4.97 2.11
CA ARG A 103 -7.14 -3.88 2.29
C ARG A 103 -7.65 -2.54 1.75
N GLN A 104 -8.38 -2.53 0.64
CA GLN A 104 -8.98 -1.31 0.09
C GLN A 104 -10.07 -0.78 1.01
N GLU A 105 -10.96 -1.64 1.50
CA GLU A 105 -12.01 -1.27 2.46
C GLU A 105 -11.43 -0.72 3.76
N TYR A 106 -10.36 -1.34 4.27
CA TYR A 106 -9.66 -0.84 5.46
C TYR A 106 -9.08 0.55 5.23
N LYS A 107 -8.38 0.78 4.11
CA LYS A 107 -7.82 2.09 3.75
C LYS A 107 -8.89 3.16 3.51
N ALA A 108 -10.08 2.75 3.07
CA ALA A 108 -11.22 3.64 2.93
C ALA A 108 -11.92 3.94 4.27
N GLY A 109 -11.50 3.30 5.37
CA GLY A 109 -12.11 3.45 6.69
C GLY A 109 -13.43 2.69 6.85
N VAL A 110 -13.78 1.80 5.91
CA VAL A 110 -15.04 1.04 5.91
C VAL A 110 -15.01 -0.10 6.92
N ILE A 111 -13.84 -0.71 7.14
CA ILE A 111 -13.63 -1.79 8.12
C ILE A 111 -12.50 -1.45 9.07
N SER A 112 -12.54 -2.02 10.28
CA SER A 112 -11.46 -1.87 11.26
C SER A 112 -10.23 -2.72 10.91
N GLY A 113 -9.09 -2.42 11.52
CA GLY A 113 -7.87 -3.21 11.34
C GLY A 113 -8.02 -4.66 11.83
N ARG A 114 -8.78 -4.88 12.91
CA ARG A 114 -9.10 -6.23 13.40
C ARG A 114 -9.93 -7.02 12.36
N GLU A 115 -10.88 -6.35 11.71
CA GLU A 115 -11.70 -6.97 10.67
C GLU A 115 -10.89 -7.26 9.41
N LEU A 116 -9.95 -6.39 9.03
CA LEU A 116 -8.97 -6.67 7.97
C LEU A 116 -8.23 -7.98 8.25
N LEU A 117 -7.65 -8.12 9.45
CA LEU A 117 -6.88 -9.31 9.82
C LEU A 117 -7.77 -10.57 9.87
N LYS A 118 -9.00 -10.46 10.38
CA LYS A 118 -9.94 -11.59 10.42
C LYS A 118 -10.29 -12.10 9.01
N ARG A 119 -10.48 -11.19 8.05
CA ARG A 119 -10.81 -11.57 6.66
C ARG A 119 -9.66 -12.24 5.93
N ILE A 120 -8.43 -11.77 6.14
CA ILE A 120 -7.23 -12.39 5.54
C ILE A 120 -6.77 -13.65 6.28
N ASP A 121 -7.18 -13.83 7.54
CA ASP A 121 -6.89 -15.03 8.35
C ASP A 121 -7.82 -16.19 7.98
N ARG A 122 -9.12 -15.92 7.83
CA ARG A 122 -10.10 -16.91 7.35
C ARG A 122 -9.76 -17.50 5.98
N SER A 123 -9.03 -16.75 5.16
CA SER A 123 -8.60 -17.17 3.83
C SER A 123 -7.23 -17.86 3.82
N LYS A 124 -6.58 -18.10 4.97
CA LYS A 124 -5.29 -18.80 5.04
C LYS A 124 -5.38 -20.30 4.69
N ASN A 125 -6.58 -20.88 4.73
CA ASN A 125 -6.81 -22.30 4.50
C ASN A 125 -7.95 -22.56 3.48
N PRO A 126 -7.77 -22.16 2.21
CA PRO A 126 -8.63 -22.58 1.09
C PRO A 126 -8.19 -23.93 0.52
#